data_AF-A0A9P6B2T5-F1
#
_entry.id   AF-A0A9P6B2T5-F1
#
_cell.length_a   1.000
_cell.length_b   1.000
_cell.length_c   1.000
_cell.angle_alpha   90.00
_cell.angle_beta   90.00
_cell.angle_gamma   90.00
#
_symmetry.space_group_name_H-M   'P 1'
#
loop_
_entity.id
_entity.type
_entity.pdbx_description
1 polymer ?
#
loop_
_entity_poly.entity_id
_entity_poly.type
_entity_poly.pdbx_seq_one_letter_code
_entity_poly.pdbx_strand_id
1 'polypeptide(L)'
;MFPSGSFIDSVRISSNAIVERVNIKINTAAIDRFLDSAVFNEASYVSLSSSYSFAFPLKFDNDVDELNLIGVLALLSLSGSLDEALYRHTNRGVIDTIRAFVFSLYLSSSSSLGDDDLLSARGMQNITRERVAEHMQLSIHEEKPHPTIPAITVGGIGGPHLDFLSESGDVYRPGARGGGAGRPFCGAAGPDPDVVVQHLVRAFPGFQDVHLVGNQCKKAILFVLMMAGRFKFTDDAAQGVPSSLDEIPAPADDILPSILIYLGILDLSEWGKALAIINQLVLPDDEVIVLRAASVCVLDAIVSRAKHPSRDEGEIDGSVNWKIKVTSCGLSAFFSGLAQERGDYRQLLRYVAEEAIF
;
A
#
# COMPACT_ATOMS: atom_id res chain seq x y z
N MET A 1 11.25 -18.94 7.47
CA MET A 1 11.66 -18.99 6.05
C MET A 1 10.54 -19.69 5.30
N PHE A 2 9.86 -19.00 4.38
CA PHE A 2 8.73 -19.57 3.65
C PHE A 2 9.20 -20.69 2.69
N PRO A 3 8.42 -21.78 2.53
CA PRO A 3 8.64 -22.74 1.45
C PRO A 3 8.60 -22.02 0.09
N SER A 4 9.37 -22.50 -0.89
CA SER A 4 9.39 -21.88 -2.21
C SER A 4 8.07 -22.10 -2.94
N GLY A 5 7.52 -21.05 -3.58
CA GLY A 5 6.27 -21.11 -4.35
C GLY A 5 4.99 -21.29 -3.52
N SER A 6 4.98 -20.87 -2.26
CA SER A 6 3.77 -20.90 -1.42
C SER A 6 3.60 -19.62 -0.59
N PHE A 7 4.07 -18.47 -1.10
CA PHE A 7 4.11 -17.22 -0.35
C PHE A 7 2.70 -16.66 -0.12
N ILE A 8 1.91 -16.58 -1.18
CA ILE A 8 0.51 -16.15 -1.19
C ILE A 8 -0.33 -17.04 -0.27
N ASP A 9 -0.19 -18.36 -0.40
CA ASP A 9 -0.93 -19.31 0.46
C ASP A 9 -0.49 -19.18 1.92
N SER A 10 0.80 -18.97 2.18
CA SER A 10 1.29 -18.76 3.54
C SER A 10 0.70 -17.50 4.16
N VAL A 11 0.51 -16.42 3.38
CA VAL A 11 -0.17 -15.20 3.85
C VAL A 11 -1.59 -15.49 4.28
N ARG A 12 -2.37 -16.20 3.46
CA ARG A 12 -3.77 -16.56 3.79
C ARG A 12 -3.85 -17.47 5.01
N ILE A 13 -3.05 -18.54 5.04
CA ILE A 13 -3.04 -19.52 6.13
C ILE A 13 -2.64 -18.84 7.45
N SER A 14 -1.59 -18.03 7.44
CA SER A 14 -1.14 -17.33 8.65
C SER A 14 -2.13 -16.27 9.11
N SER A 15 -2.77 -15.54 8.18
CA SER A 15 -3.80 -14.55 8.52
C SER A 15 -5.01 -15.22 9.18
N ASN A 16 -5.51 -16.31 8.60
CA ASN A 16 -6.61 -17.09 9.19
C ASN A 16 -6.25 -17.63 10.57
N ALA A 17 -5.05 -18.19 10.75
CA ALA A 17 -4.61 -18.71 12.05
C ALA A 17 -4.54 -17.61 13.12
N ILE A 18 -4.15 -16.38 12.75
CA ILE A 18 -4.14 -15.22 13.68
C ILE A 18 -5.57 -14.85 14.07
N VAL A 19 -6.48 -14.73 13.11
CA VAL A 19 -7.88 -14.37 13.34
C VAL A 19 -8.59 -15.38 14.24
N GLU A 20 -8.41 -16.68 13.96
CA GLU A 20 -8.97 -17.76 14.78
C GLU A 20 -8.45 -17.73 16.21
N ARG A 21 -7.14 -17.50 16.38
CA ARG A 21 -6.50 -17.44 17.71
C ARG A 21 -7.06 -16.29 18.57
N VAL A 22 -7.39 -15.16 17.94
CA VAL A 22 -7.84 -13.94 18.63
C VAL A 22 -9.38 -13.84 18.70
N ASN A 23 -10.08 -14.80 18.09
CA ASN A 23 -11.55 -14.90 18.08
C ASN A 23 -12.25 -13.66 17.49
N ILE A 24 -11.64 -13.04 16.48
CA ILE A 24 -12.26 -11.95 15.72
C ILE A 24 -13.32 -12.55 14.78
N LYS A 25 -14.50 -11.94 14.74
CA LYS A 25 -15.64 -12.44 13.96
C LYS A 25 -15.79 -11.66 12.65
N ILE A 26 -16.15 -12.38 11.59
CA ILE A 26 -16.53 -11.79 10.29
C ILE A 26 -18.05 -11.85 10.17
N ASN A 27 -18.69 -10.69 10.09
CA ASN A 27 -20.14 -10.59 9.99
C ASN A 27 -20.62 -10.76 8.55
N THR A 28 -21.07 -11.98 8.22
CA THR A 28 -21.56 -12.32 6.89
C THR A 28 -22.79 -11.51 6.47
N ALA A 29 -23.69 -11.17 7.39
CA ALA A 29 -24.85 -10.32 7.09
C ALA A 29 -24.42 -8.88 6.73
N ALA A 30 -23.35 -8.37 7.31
CA ALA A 30 -22.78 -7.08 6.93
C ALA A 30 -22.10 -7.14 5.55
N ILE A 31 -21.47 -8.26 5.19
CA ILE A 31 -20.94 -8.50 3.84
C ILE A 31 -22.08 -8.45 2.81
N ASP A 32 -23.20 -9.14 3.08
CA ASP A 32 -24.36 -9.13 2.18
C ASP A 32 -24.90 -7.71 1.98
N ARG A 33 -25.11 -6.97 3.09
CA ARG A 33 -25.52 -5.55 3.02
C ARG A 33 -24.54 -4.68 2.24
N PHE A 34 -23.24 -4.93 2.35
CA PHE A 34 -22.23 -4.19 1.58
C PHE A 34 -22.32 -4.53 0.09
N LEU A 35 -22.39 -5.81 -0.26
CA LEU A 35 -22.49 -6.28 -1.65
C LEU A 35 -23.77 -5.78 -2.34
N ASP A 36 -24.83 -5.54 -1.59
CA ASP A 36 -26.12 -5.03 -2.11
C ASP A 36 -26.28 -3.51 -1.95
N SER A 37 -25.26 -2.83 -1.42
CA SER A 37 -25.29 -1.39 -1.24
C SER A 37 -25.19 -0.65 -2.58
N ALA A 38 -25.84 0.51 -2.66
CA ALA A 38 -25.73 1.40 -3.83
C ALA A 38 -24.29 1.89 -4.09
N VAL A 39 -23.43 1.85 -3.07
CA VAL A 39 -22.02 2.24 -3.14
C VAL A 39 -21.19 1.17 -3.84
N PHE A 40 -21.58 -0.11 -3.77
CA PHE A 40 -20.87 -1.21 -4.39
C PHE A 40 -21.56 -1.65 -5.69
N ASN A 41 -21.35 -0.88 -6.75
CA ASN A 41 -21.85 -1.17 -8.10
C ASN A 41 -20.70 -1.31 -9.11
N GLU A 42 -20.97 -1.86 -10.30
CA GLU A 42 -19.93 -2.14 -11.31
C GLU A 42 -19.11 -0.90 -11.66
N ALA A 43 -19.76 0.24 -11.89
CA ALA A 43 -19.09 1.48 -12.27
C ALA A 43 -18.15 1.98 -11.17
N SER A 44 -18.64 2.02 -9.93
CA SER A 44 -17.83 2.41 -8.77
C SER A 44 -16.66 1.45 -8.52
N TYR A 45 -16.90 0.14 -8.65
CA TYR A 45 -15.86 -0.86 -8.48
C TYR A 45 -14.78 -0.72 -9.55
N VAL A 46 -15.14 -0.64 -10.83
CA VAL A 46 -14.17 -0.50 -11.93
C VAL A 46 -13.36 0.80 -11.80
N SER A 47 -14.02 1.91 -11.46
CA SER A 47 -13.35 3.19 -11.28
C SER A 47 -12.36 3.18 -10.10
N LEU A 48 -12.79 2.73 -8.92
CA LEU A 48 -11.99 2.81 -7.69
C LEU A 48 -11.02 1.63 -7.52
N SER A 49 -11.29 0.46 -8.10
CA SER A 49 -10.33 -0.65 -8.11
C SER A 49 -9.11 -0.34 -8.99
N SER A 50 -9.22 0.64 -9.89
CA SER A 50 -8.12 1.16 -10.69
C SER A 50 -7.19 2.12 -9.92
N SER A 51 -7.44 2.41 -8.64
CA SER A 51 -6.63 3.34 -7.85
C SER A 51 -5.16 2.93 -7.68
N TYR A 52 -4.81 1.65 -7.84
CA TYR A 52 -3.42 1.19 -7.88
C TYR A 52 -2.84 1.10 -9.30
N SER A 53 -3.66 1.31 -10.33
CA SER A 53 -3.18 1.39 -11.72
C SER A 53 -2.72 2.81 -12.00
N PHE A 54 -1.44 2.96 -12.34
CA PHE A 54 -0.87 4.27 -12.63
C PHE A 54 -0.61 4.39 -14.12
N ALA A 55 -1.20 5.42 -14.75
CA ALA A 55 -0.70 5.93 -16.02
C ALA A 55 0.20 7.12 -15.69
N PHE A 56 1.50 6.98 -15.91
CA PHE A 56 2.44 8.08 -15.67
C PHE A 56 2.44 9.03 -16.88
N PRO A 57 2.29 10.35 -16.69
CA PRO A 57 2.41 11.33 -17.77
C PRO A 57 3.89 11.62 -18.11
N LEU A 58 4.74 10.60 -18.04
CA LEU A 58 6.18 10.69 -18.22
C LEU A 58 6.59 9.89 -19.45
N LYS A 59 7.59 10.40 -20.17
CA LYS A 59 8.27 9.64 -21.22
C LYS A 59 9.46 8.93 -20.59
N PHE A 60 9.40 7.61 -20.56
CA PHE A 60 10.52 6.77 -20.12
C PHE A 60 11.42 6.43 -21.29
N ASP A 61 12.73 6.34 -21.03
CA ASP A 61 13.71 5.95 -22.04
C ASP A 61 13.61 4.45 -22.36
N ASN A 62 13.22 3.64 -21.37
CA ASN A 62 12.95 2.21 -21.51
C ASN A 62 12.02 1.69 -20.39
N ASP A 63 11.47 0.49 -20.56
CA ASP A 63 10.57 -0.15 -19.58
C ASP A 63 11.23 -0.40 -18.21
N VAL A 64 12.56 -0.54 -18.16
CA VAL A 64 13.29 -0.77 -16.90
C VAL A 64 13.27 0.48 -16.03
N ASP A 65 13.39 1.66 -16.62
CA ASP A 65 13.31 2.92 -15.89
C ASP A 65 11.90 3.17 -15.34
N GLU A 66 10.87 2.79 -16.09
CA GLU A 66 9.48 2.80 -15.62
C GLU A 66 9.28 1.82 -14.45
N LEU A 67 9.82 0.60 -14.56
CA LEU A 67 9.77 -0.40 -13.48
C LEU A 67 10.53 0.05 -12.22
N ASN A 68 11.69 0.70 -12.38
CA ASN A 68 12.45 1.25 -11.27
C ASN A 68 11.63 2.33 -10.54
N LEU A 69 10.95 3.21 -11.28
CA LEU A 69 10.08 4.23 -10.69
C LEU A 69 8.92 3.60 -9.91
N ILE A 70 8.27 2.58 -10.49
CA ILE A 70 7.21 1.82 -9.81
C ILE A 70 7.75 1.12 -8.55
N GLY A 71 8.97 0.59 -8.61
CA GLY A 71 9.65 -0.06 -7.48
C GLY A 71 9.87 0.88 -6.32
N VAL A 72 10.42 2.06 -6.60
CA VAL A 72 10.61 3.12 -5.60
C VAL A 72 9.27 3.59 -5.03
N LEU A 73 8.24 3.75 -5.87
CA LEU A 73 6.89 4.11 -5.43
C LEU A 73 6.30 3.07 -4.47
N ALA A 74 6.41 1.78 -4.79
CA ALA A 74 5.91 0.70 -3.96
C ALA A 74 6.67 0.58 -2.62
N LEU A 75 7.99 0.77 -2.64
CA LEU A 75 8.83 0.78 -1.43
C LEU A 75 8.46 1.93 -0.48
N LEU A 76 8.17 3.10 -1.06
CA LEU A 76 7.81 4.33 -0.36
C LEU A 76 6.35 4.41 0.06
N SER A 77 5.49 3.55 -0.48
CA SER A 77 4.07 3.47 -0.14
C SER A 77 3.87 2.84 1.25
N LEU A 78 4.44 3.51 2.26
CA LEU A 78 4.30 3.26 3.68
C LEU A 78 2.91 3.71 4.10
N SER A 79 2.11 2.77 4.59
CA SER A 79 0.81 3.05 5.18
C SER A 79 0.98 3.32 6.67
N GLY A 80 0.92 4.59 7.06
CA GLY A 80 -0.05 4.95 8.08
C GLY A 80 0.30 6.05 9.08
N SER A 81 1.55 6.35 9.37
CA SER A 81 1.87 7.23 10.49
C SER A 81 1.81 8.73 10.23
N LEU A 82 1.84 9.16 8.97
CA LEU A 82 2.15 10.55 8.63
C LEU A 82 1.11 11.23 7.75
N ASP A 83 -0.06 10.60 7.57
CA ASP A 83 -1.13 11.09 6.72
C ASP A 83 -1.61 12.49 7.13
N GLU A 84 -1.78 12.75 8.43
CA GLU A 84 -2.32 14.04 8.87
C GLU A 84 -1.29 15.18 8.78
N ALA A 85 -0.05 14.94 9.17
CA ALA A 85 1.01 15.96 9.11
C ALA A 85 1.33 16.35 7.66
N LEU A 86 1.50 15.34 6.79
CA LEU A 86 1.76 15.57 5.36
C LEU A 86 0.55 16.22 4.68
N TYR A 87 -0.67 15.75 4.96
CA TYR A 87 -1.88 16.35 4.39
C TYR A 87 -2.04 17.82 4.77
N ARG A 88 -1.81 18.18 6.04
CA ARG A 88 -1.89 19.59 6.49
C ARG A 88 -0.90 20.49 5.74
N HIS A 89 0.25 19.98 5.33
CA HIS A 89 1.28 20.76 4.65
C HIS A 89 1.09 20.80 3.13
N THR A 90 0.82 19.65 2.51
CA THR A 90 0.75 19.52 1.05
C THR A 90 -0.66 19.71 0.50
N ASN A 91 -1.69 19.63 1.36
CA ASN A 91 -3.11 19.52 1.00
C ASN A 91 -3.38 18.37 0.00
N ARG A 92 -2.55 17.31 0.07
CA ARG A 92 -2.62 16.11 -0.78
C ARG A 92 -2.56 14.86 0.09
N GLY A 93 -3.16 13.76 -0.37
CA GLY A 93 -3.00 12.47 0.30
C GLY A 93 -1.54 12.00 0.30
N VAL A 94 -1.17 11.09 1.19
CA VAL A 94 0.20 10.56 1.27
C VAL A 94 0.66 9.93 -0.04
N ILE A 95 -0.19 9.13 -0.69
CA ILE A 95 0.18 8.49 -1.96
C ILE A 95 0.45 9.51 -3.09
N ASP A 96 -0.31 10.61 -3.15
CA ASP A 96 -0.10 11.68 -4.11
C ASP A 96 1.13 12.52 -3.78
N THR A 97 1.43 12.67 -2.49
CA THR A 97 2.65 13.33 -2.01
C THR A 97 3.89 12.51 -2.38
N ILE A 98 3.86 11.19 -2.12
CA ILE A 98 4.92 10.26 -2.53
C ILE A 98 5.06 10.25 -4.05
N ARG A 99 3.95 10.26 -4.79
CA ARG A 99 3.98 10.32 -6.26
C ARG A 99 4.66 11.60 -6.76
N ALA A 100 4.28 12.75 -6.22
CA ALA A 100 4.89 14.03 -6.58
C ALA A 100 6.40 14.03 -6.26
N PHE A 101 6.78 13.46 -5.12
CA PHE A 101 8.17 13.28 -4.73
C PHE A 101 8.95 12.42 -5.73
N VAL A 102 8.47 11.21 -6.02
CA VAL A 102 9.14 10.28 -6.96
C VAL A 102 9.22 10.88 -8.37
N PHE A 103 8.21 11.60 -8.83
CA PHE A 103 8.26 12.34 -10.10
C PHE A 103 9.32 13.44 -10.09
N SER A 104 9.44 14.18 -8.99
CA SER A 104 10.47 15.22 -8.88
C SER A 104 11.88 14.62 -8.93
N LEU A 105 12.10 13.43 -8.34
CA LEU A 105 13.36 12.70 -8.45
C LEU A 105 13.63 12.26 -9.89
N TYR A 106 12.63 11.69 -10.57
CA TYR A 106 12.77 11.27 -11.97
C TYR A 106 13.10 12.43 -12.91
N LEU A 107 12.40 13.56 -12.78
CA LEU A 107 12.61 14.74 -13.62
C LEU A 107 13.97 15.40 -13.34
N SER A 108 14.46 15.34 -12.11
CA SER A 108 15.77 15.85 -11.75
C SER A 108 16.90 14.96 -12.29
N SER A 109 16.70 13.64 -12.26
CA SER A 109 17.66 12.67 -12.79
C SER A 109 17.77 12.71 -14.32
N SER A 110 16.66 13.00 -15.02
CA SER A 110 16.64 13.09 -16.49
C SER A 110 17.16 14.43 -17.04
N SER A 111 17.29 15.47 -16.21
CA SER A 111 17.75 16.81 -16.62
C SER A 111 19.23 17.09 -16.36
N SER A 112 19.89 16.31 -15.51
CA SER A 112 21.33 16.44 -15.24
C SER A 112 22.18 15.61 -16.22
N LEU A 113 23.02 16.27 -17.02
CA LEU A 113 24.05 15.68 -17.88
C LEU A 113 25.25 15.06 -17.10
N GLY A 114 25.02 14.53 -15.89
CA GLY A 114 26.06 14.02 -14.99
C GLY A 114 25.53 13.00 -13.97
N ASP A 115 26.47 12.30 -13.32
CA ASP A 115 26.43 11.08 -12.47
C ASP A 115 25.42 11.03 -11.28
N ASP A 116 24.40 11.90 -11.24
CA ASP A 116 23.41 12.04 -10.16
C ASP A 116 22.03 11.47 -10.56
N ASP A 117 21.97 10.23 -11.04
CA ASP A 117 20.69 9.51 -11.12
C ASP A 117 20.17 9.23 -9.70
N LEU A 118 19.24 10.07 -9.22
CA LEU A 118 18.67 9.99 -7.88
C LEU A 118 17.83 8.74 -7.69
N LEU A 119 17.28 8.15 -8.76
CA LEU A 119 16.49 6.91 -8.69
C LEU A 119 17.36 5.65 -8.74
N SER A 120 18.66 5.78 -9.05
CA SER A 120 19.59 4.67 -8.93
C SER A 120 19.80 4.27 -7.47
N ALA A 121 20.22 3.02 -7.24
CA ALA A 121 20.59 2.57 -5.90
C ALA A 121 21.68 3.43 -5.24
N ARG A 122 22.59 4.00 -6.05
CA ARG A 122 23.66 4.89 -5.57
C ARG A 122 23.11 6.29 -5.25
N GLY A 123 22.21 6.81 -6.09
CA GLY A 123 21.53 8.08 -5.85
C GLY A 123 20.68 8.04 -4.59
N MET A 124 19.86 7.00 -4.43
CA MET A 124 19.03 6.79 -3.24
C MET A 124 19.84 6.57 -1.96
N GLN A 125 21.07 6.04 -2.05
CA GLN A 125 21.98 5.94 -0.89
C GLN A 125 22.59 7.28 -0.50
N ASN A 126 22.81 8.17 -1.46
CA ASN A 126 23.51 9.44 -1.27
C ASN A 126 22.55 10.63 -1.10
N ILE A 127 21.23 10.42 -1.27
CA ILE A 127 20.24 11.47 -1.12
C ILE A 127 20.22 11.96 0.33
N THR A 128 20.35 13.28 0.52
CA THR A 128 20.35 13.88 1.86
C THR A 128 18.94 14.23 2.30
N ARG A 129 18.73 14.42 3.61
CA ARG A 129 17.43 14.83 4.16
C ARG A 129 16.94 16.15 3.58
N GLU A 130 17.86 17.08 3.31
CA GLU A 130 17.57 18.37 2.71
C GLU A 130 17.08 18.21 1.26
N ARG A 131 17.70 17.32 0.49
CA ARG A 131 17.25 16.99 -0.88
C ARG A 131 15.87 16.35 -0.86
N VAL A 132 15.63 15.41 0.05
CA VAL A 132 14.30 14.80 0.19
C VAL A 132 13.25 15.88 0.55
N ALA A 133 13.54 16.75 1.51
CA ALA A 133 12.66 17.84 1.89
C ALA A 133 12.36 18.81 0.73
N GLU A 134 13.39 19.19 -0.03
CA GLU A 134 13.29 20.06 -1.21
C GLU A 134 12.35 19.44 -2.25
N HIS A 135 12.58 18.17 -2.60
CA HIS A 135 11.78 17.42 -3.57
C HIS A 135 10.35 17.16 -3.11
N MET A 136 10.12 17.02 -1.80
CA MET A 136 8.78 16.90 -1.21
C MET A 136 8.10 18.24 -0.95
N GLN A 137 8.80 19.36 -1.15
CA GLN A 137 8.33 20.71 -0.83
C GLN A 137 7.94 20.86 0.65
N LEU A 138 8.71 20.25 1.55
CA LEU A 138 8.50 20.30 2.99
C LEU A 138 9.41 21.34 3.64
N SER A 139 8.85 22.16 4.53
CA SER A 139 9.66 23.06 5.35
C SER A 139 10.38 22.28 6.45
N ILE A 140 11.72 22.34 6.45
CA ILE A 140 12.61 21.83 7.50
C ILE A 140 13.15 22.94 8.41
N HIS A 141 12.59 24.14 8.30
CA HIS A 141 12.97 25.30 9.09
C HIS A 141 11.82 25.77 9.94
N GLU A 142 12.10 25.93 11.24
CA GLU A 142 11.15 26.46 12.22
C GLU A 142 11.76 27.71 12.87
N GLU A 143 11.02 28.81 12.82
CA GLU A 143 11.38 30.02 13.55
C GLU A 143 10.83 29.95 14.99
N LYS A 144 11.73 29.96 15.97
CA LYS A 144 11.38 30.01 17.40
C LYS A 144 11.84 31.33 18.02
N PRO A 145 11.09 31.89 18.99
CA PRO A 145 11.57 33.05 19.74
C PRO A 145 12.93 32.75 20.39
N HIS A 146 13.87 33.69 20.28
CA HIS A 146 15.18 33.57 20.91
C HIS A 146 14.98 33.45 22.42
N PRO A 147 15.57 32.44 23.09
CA PRO A 147 15.27 32.12 24.50
C PRO A 147 15.57 33.28 25.46
N THR A 148 16.52 34.15 25.10
CA THR A 148 17.02 35.23 25.96
C THR A 148 16.74 36.63 25.45
N ILE A 149 16.32 36.81 24.19
CA ILE A 149 16.19 38.15 23.59
C ILE A 149 14.75 38.33 23.09
N PRO A 150 13.94 39.14 23.81
CA PRO A 150 12.58 39.44 23.38
C PRO A 150 12.57 40.07 21.98
N ALA A 151 11.58 39.71 21.15
CA ALA A 151 11.38 40.19 19.79
C ALA A 151 12.40 39.73 18.72
N ILE A 152 13.28 38.76 19.02
CA ILE A 152 14.12 38.09 18.02
C ILE A 152 13.59 36.67 17.80
N THR A 153 13.49 36.24 16.54
CA THR A 153 13.29 34.84 16.16
C THR A 153 14.60 34.22 15.68
N VAL A 154 14.81 32.95 16.01
CA VAL A 154 15.94 32.14 15.55
C VAL A 154 15.38 31.04 14.66
N GLY A 155 15.87 30.95 13.43
CA GLY A 155 15.63 29.83 12.55
C GLY A 155 16.49 28.64 12.99
N GLY A 156 15.85 27.53 13.31
CA GLY A 156 16.51 26.24 13.54
C GLY A 156 16.06 25.19 12.52
N ILE A 157 16.87 24.14 12.35
CA ILE A 157 16.42 22.91 11.70
C ILE A 157 15.39 22.28 12.64
N GLY A 158 14.15 22.19 12.19
CA GLY A 158 13.00 21.79 13.01
C GLY A 158 11.72 21.68 12.18
N GLY A 159 10.69 21.09 12.77
CA GLY A 159 9.38 20.92 12.15
C GLY A 159 8.88 19.47 12.19
N PRO A 160 7.56 19.26 12.04
CA PRO A 160 6.92 17.94 12.18
C PRO A 160 7.30 16.94 11.07
N HIS A 161 8.09 17.36 10.09
CA HIS A 161 8.48 16.57 8.92
C HIS A 161 9.90 16.01 9.01
N LEU A 162 10.68 16.40 10.03
CA LEU A 162 12.06 15.94 10.19
C LEU A 162 12.15 14.46 10.53
N ASP A 163 11.20 13.95 11.31
CA ASP A 163 11.13 12.55 11.72
C ASP A 163 10.91 11.63 10.51
N PHE A 164 10.05 12.03 9.56
CA PHE A 164 9.84 11.35 8.27
C PHE A 164 11.13 11.21 7.43
N LEU A 165 12.01 12.23 7.47
CA LEU A 165 13.26 12.24 6.71
C LEU A 165 14.31 11.30 7.33
N SER A 166 14.19 10.97 8.62
CA SER A 166 15.05 9.99 9.29
C SER A 166 14.71 8.56 8.86
N GLU A 167 13.43 8.18 8.93
CA GLU A 167 12.95 6.83 8.61
C GLU A 167 13.17 6.47 7.15
N SER A 168 12.86 7.41 6.25
CA SER A 168 12.99 7.19 4.81
C SER A 168 14.43 6.80 4.45
N GLY A 169 15.44 7.41 5.08
CA GLY A 169 16.86 7.14 4.81
C GLY A 169 17.34 5.72 5.12
N ASP A 170 16.80 5.07 6.15
CA ASP A 170 17.24 3.73 6.57
C ASP A 170 16.58 2.59 5.77
N VAL A 171 15.41 2.82 5.16
CA VAL A 171 14.78 1.89 4.21
C VAL A 171 15.66 1.67 2.96
N TYR A 172 16.60 2.59 2.69
CA TYR A 172 17.45 2.60 1.50
C TYR A 172 18.83 1.96 1.65
N ARG A 173 19.04 1.05 2.61
CA ARG A 173 20.25 0.21 2.64
C ARG A 173 20.04 -1.10 1.89
N PRO A 174 20.36 -1.20 0.58
CA PRO A 174 20.33 -2.47 -0.13
C PRO A 174 21.44 -3.39 0.43
N GLY A 175 21.01 -4.41 1.16
CA GLY A 175 21.81 -5.61 1.32
C GLY A 175 21.85 -6.37 -0.01
N ALA A 176 23.04 -6.46 -0.59
CA ALA A 176 23.45 -7.32 -1.71
C ALA A 176 23.35 -6.75 -3.15
N ARG A 177 24.55 -6.45 -3.66
CA ARG A 177 25.08 -6.64 -5.03
C ARG A 177 24.06 -6.84 -6.17
N GLY A 178 23.88 -5.77 -6.95
CA GLY A 178 23.74 -5.86 -8.42
C GLY A 178 22.42 -5.32 -8.98
N GLY A 179 22.50 -4.13 -9.59
CA GLY A 179 21.51 -3.62 -10.54
C GLY A 179 20.22 -3.10 -9.91
N GLY A 180 19.62 -2.06 -10.50
CA GLY A 180 18.25 -1.64 -10.20
C GLY A 180 17.26 -2.80 -10.40
N ALA A 181 15.96 -2.54 -10.21
CA ALA A 181 14.89 -3.51 -10.44
C ALA A 181 14.74 -3.97 -11.92
N GLY A 182 15.80 -3.85 -12.71
CA GLY A 182 15.92 -4.28 -14.10
C GLY A 182 16.16 -5.77 -14.23
N ARG A 183 15.05 -6.49 -14.36
CA ARG A 183 14.87 -7.80 -15.02
C ARG A 183 15.48 -9.03 -14.33
N PRO A 184 14.62 -9.84 -13.67
CA PRO A 184 14.76 -11.30 -13.72
C PRO A 184 13.54 -12.01 -14.35
N PHE A 185 12.50 -11.30 -14.78
CA PHE A 185 11.22 -11.90 -15.15
C PHE A 185 11.05 -12.11 -16.66
N CYS A 186 11.94 -12.84 -17.33
CA CYS A 186 11.78 -13.17 -18.76
C CYS A 186 11.48 -14.67 -18.95
N GLY A 187 10.21 -15.01 -19.19
CA GLY A 187 9.73 -16.31 -19.64
C GLY A 187 8.56 -16.15 -20.63
N ALA A 188 8.34 -17.14 -21.50
CA ALA A 188 7.34 -17.08 -22.59
C ALA A 188 5.87 -17.15 -22.11
N ALA A 189 5.65 -17.51 -20.84
CA ALA A 189 4.41 -17.31 -20.12
C ALA A 189 4.71 -16.34 -18.97
N GLY A 190 3.80 -15.40 -18.70
CA GLY A 190 3.95 -14.47 -17.57
C GLY A 190 4.26 -15.25 -16.29
N PRO A 191 5.24 -14.80 -15.48
CA PRO A 191 5.67 -15.54 -14.30
C PRO A 191 4.52 -15.67 -13.30
N ASP A 192 4.50 -16.79 -12.59
CA ASP A 192 3.61 -16.98 -11.45
C ASP A 192 3.80 -15.83 -10.45
N PRO A 193 2.73 -15.11 -10.03
CA PRO A 193 2.83 -14.00 -9.09
C PRO A 193 3.55 -14.39 -7.80
N ASP A 194 3.42 -15.64 -7.37
CA ASP A 194 4.04 -16.15 -6.16
C ASP A 194 5.57 -16.23 -6.28
N VAL A 195 6.03 -16.64 -7.47
CA VAL A 195 7.44 -16.63 -7.84
C VAL A 195 7.97 -15.21 -7.91
N VAL A 196 7.21 -14.26 -8.46
CA VAL A 196 7.61 -12.84 -8.54
C VAL A 196 7.79 -12.24 -7.15
N VAL A 197 6.80 -12.38 -6.28
CA VAL A 197 6.86 -11.89 -4.90
C VAL A 197 8.04 -12.52 -4.17
N GLN A 198 8.22 -13.84 -4.28
CA GLN A 198 9.34 -14.54 -3.65
C GLN A 198 10.70 -13.99 -4.07
N HIS A 199 10.89 -13.70 -5.37
CA HIS A 199 12.15 -13.15 -5.87
C HIS A 199 12.39 -11.74 -5.33
N LEU A 200 11.36 -10.88 -5.31
CA LEU A 200 11.46 -9.52 -4.79
C LEU A 200 11.84 -9.49 -3.32
N VAL A 201 11.14 -10.28 -2.50
CA VAL A 201 11.38 -10.37 -1.05
C VAL A 201 12.78 -10.92 -0.76
N ARG A 202 13.28 -11.88 -1.56
CA ARG A 202 14.63 -12.42 -1.39
C ARG A 202 15.74 -11.49 -1.88
N ALA A 203 15.48 -10.74 -2.96
CA ALA A 203 16.47 -9.88 -3.59
C ALA A 203 16.62 -8.53 -2.87
N PHE A 204 15.53 -7.98 -2.34
CA PHE A 204 15.52 -6.63 -1.78
C PHE A 204 15.01 -6.62 -0.33
N PRO A 205 15.85 -6.25 0.64
CA PRO A 205 15.44 -6.14 2.04
C PRO A 205 14.26 -5.19 2.27
N GLY A 206 14.13 -4.12 1.46
CA GLY A 206 13.02 -3.17 1.54
C GLY A 206 11.64 -3.78 1.27
N PHE A 207 11.57 -4.94 0.62
CA PHE A 207 10.35 -5.72 0.38
C PHE A 207 10.11 -6.81 1.44
N GLN A 208 10.98 -6.94 2.46
CA GLN A 208 10.84 -7.88 3.58
C GLN A 208 10.05 -7.25 4.74
N ASP A 209 8.90 -6.64 4.46
CA ASP A 209 8.03 -5.99 5.45
C ASP A 209 7.16 -6.98 6.26
N VAL A 210 7.59 -8.25 6.29
CA VAL A 210 6.99 -9.39 7.00
C VAL A 210 6.75 -9.13 8.48
N HIS A 211 7.64 -8.35 9.11
CA HIS A 211 7.59 -8.02 10.53
C HIS A 211 6.44 -7.05 10.89
N LEU A 212 5.95 -6.26 9.93
CA LEU A 212 4.92 -5.23 10.16
C LEU A 212 3.48 -5.71 9.91
N VAL A 213 3.32 -6.90 9.32
CA VAL A 213 2.00 -7.38 8.84
C VAL A 213 1.75 -8.87 9.15
N GLY A 214 2.65 -9.54 9.86
CA GLY A 214 2.49 -10.96 10.19
C GLY A 214 2.56 -11.84 8.94
N ASN A 215 3.77 -12.09 8.44
CA ASN A 215 4.05 -12.91 7.25
C ASN A 215 3.60 -12.34 5.91
N GLN A 216 3.05 -11.12 5.84
CA GLN A 216 2.72 -10.48 4.56
C GLN A 216 3.85 -9.57 4.07
N CYS A 217 4.13 -9.66 2.76
CA CYS A 217 5.08 -8.78 2.08
C CYS A 217 4.31 -7.68 1.33
N LYS A 218 3.68 -6.75 2.06
CA LYS A 218 2.73 -5.78 1.51
C LYS A 218 3.35 -4.96 0.38
N LYS A 219 4.57 -4.45 0.57
CA LYS A 219 5.28 -3.66 -0.45
C LYS A 219 5.53 -4.47 -1.73
N ALA A 220 5.88 -5.75 -1.59
CA ALA A 220 6.12 -6.63 -2.75
C ALA A 220 4.81 -6.90 -3.51
N ILE A 221 3.73 -7.19 -2.79
CA ILE A 221 2.39 -7.36 -3.37
C ILE A 221 1.95 -6.09 -4.08
N LEU A 222 2.12 -4.93 -3.44
CA LEU A 222 1.77 -3.63 -4.01
C LEU A 222 2.56 -3.36 -5.29
N PHE A 223 3.87 -3.63 -5.32
CA PHE A 223 4.68 -3.52 -6.52
C PHE A 223 4.14 -4.38 -7.67
N VAL A 224 3.81 -5.64 -7.40
CA VAL A 224 3.24 -6.57 -8.38
C VAL A 224 1.90 -6.05 -8.93
N LEU A 225 1.05 -5.48 -8.07
CA LEU A 225 -0.22 -4.88 -8.47
C LEU A 225 -0.03 -3.64 -9.35
N MET A 226 0.88 -2.75 -8.97
CA MET A 226 1.19 -1.54 -9.74
C MET A 226 1.74 -1.90 -11.13
N MET A 227 2.66 -2.87 -11.20
CA MET A 227 3.17 -3.39 -12.47
C MET A 227 2.05 -3.95 -13.34
N ALA A 228 1.20 -4.81 -12.78
CA ALA A 228 0.14 -5.43 -13.54
C ALA A 228 -0.91 -4.42 -14.01
N GLY A 229 -1.24 -3.41 -13.20
CA GLY A 229 -2.11 -2.31 -13.63
C GLY A 229 -1.52 -1.52 -14.81
N ARG A 230 -0.21 -1.25 -14.78
CA ARG A 230 0.47 -0.47 -15.82
C ARG A 230 0.62 -1.20 -17.16
N PHE A 231 1.05 -2.46 -17.11
CA PHE A 231 1.49 -3.21 -18.29
C PHE A 231 0.43 -4.18 -18.84
N LYS A 232 -0.75 -4.31 -18.22
CA LYS A 232 -1.89 -5.06 -18.78
C LYS A 232 -2.49 -4.43 -20.06
N PHE A 233 -2.12 -3.19 -20.40
CA PHE A 233 -2.69 -2.43 -21.51
C PHE A 233 -1.73 -2.25 -22.70
N THR A 234 -0.56 -2.88 -22.70
CA THR A 234 0.34 -2.88 -23.88
C THR A 234 0.17 -4.19 -24.64
N ASP A 235 -0.18 -4.11 -25.93
CA ASP A 235 -0.37 -5.27 -26.83
C ASP A 235 0.88 -6.16 -26.95
N ASP A 236 2.06 -5.60 -26.66
CA ASP A 236 3.24 -6.36 -26.30
C ASP A 236 3.09 -6.82 -24.86
N ALA A 237 2.67 -8.07 -24.67
CA ALA A 237 2.71 -8.76 -23.38
C ALA A 237 4.15 -8.73 -22.84
N ALA A 238 4.46 -7.66 -22.10
CA ALA A 238 5.80 -7.39 -21.61
C ALA A 238 6.22 -8.56 -20.74
N GLN A 239 7.33 -9.19 -21.15
CA GLN A 239 7.99 -10.26 -20.43
C GLN A 239 8.12 -9.89 -18.95
N GLY A 240 7.37 -10.57 -18.08
CA GLY A 240 7.51 -10.44 -16.63
C GLY A 240 6.30 -9.94 -15.84
N VAL A 241 5.20 -9.58 -16.51
CA VAL A 241 3.93 -9.28 -15.83
C VAL A 241 3.25 -10.60 -15.42
N PRO A 242 2.75 -10.72 -14.16
CA PRO A 242 2.05 -11.92 -13.75
C PRO A 242 0.81 -12.20 -14.60
N SER A 243 0.58 -13.49 -14.87
CA SER A 243 -0.49 -13.97 -15.75
C SER A 243 -1.90 -13.77 -15.17
N SER A 244 -2.04 -13.72 -13.84
CA SER A 244 -3.29 -13.39 -13.15
C SER A 244 -3.03 -12.64 -11.83
N LEU A 245 -4.01 -11.84 -11.41
CA LEU A 245 -4.04 -11.18 -10.09
C LEU A 245 -5.13 -11.75 -9.18
N ASP A 246 -5.89 -12.75 -9.64
CA ASP A 246 -7.08 -13.25 -8.94
C ASP A 246 -6.73 -13.96 -7.63
N GLU A 247 -5.52 -14.49 -7.55
CA GLU A 247 -5.03 -15.27 -6.41
C GLU A 247 -4.20 -14.43 -5.43
N ILE A 248 -3.81 -13.21 -5.82
CA ILE A 248 -2.97 -12.34 -4.98
C ILE A 248 -3.82 -11.82 -3.79
N PRO A 249 -3.33 -11.97 -2.55
CA PRO A 249 -4.01 -11.45 -1.37
C PRO A 249 -3.97 -9.93 -1.38
N ALA A 250 -4.98 -9.32 -0.78
CA ALA A 250 -5.03 -7.87 -0.65
C ALA A 250 -3.80 -7.32 0.10
N PRO A 251 -3.17 -6.23 -0.37
CA PRO A 251 -2.14 -5.53 0.41
C PRO A 251 -2.82 -4.78 1.56
N ALA A 252 -3.04 -5.45 2.69
CA ALA A 252 -3.69 -4.85 3.84
C ALA A 252 -2.89 -3.65 4.36
N ASP A 253 -3.48 -2.47 4.22
CA ASP A 253 -2.97 -1.21 4.76
C ASP A 253 -3.61 -0.88 6.10
N ASP A 254 -3.37 0.33 6.60
CA ASP A 254 -3.84 0.85 7.88
C ASP A 254 -5.28 1.39 7.83
N ILE A 255 -5.81 1.67 6.63
CA ILE A 255 -7.16 2.19 6.44
C ILE A 255 -8.19 1.05 6.31
N LEU A 256 -7.80 -0.09 5.74
CA LEU A 256 -8.67 -1.24 5.56
C LEU A 256 -9.35 -1.71 6.85
N PRO A 257 -8.64 -1.94 7.98
CA PRO A 257 -9.29 -2.35 9.22
C PRO A 257 -10.37 -1.36 9.67
N SER A 258 -10.09 -0.07 9.56
CA SER A 258 -11.00 1.00 9.96
C SER A 258 -12.29 1.02 9.16
N ILE A 259 -12.18 0.86 7.84
CA ILE A 259 -13.35 0.78 6.95
C ILE A 259 -14.17 -0.46 7.28
N LEU A 260 -13.52 -1.61 7.45
CA LEU A 260 -14.22 -2.88 7.69
C LEU A 260 -14.94 -2.89 9.05
N ILE A 261 -14.36 -2.25 10.08
CA ILE A 261 -15.01 -2.03 11.38
C ILE A 261 -16.18 -1.06 11.23
N TYR A 262 -16.00 0.05 10.52
CA TYR A 262 -17.05 1.05 10.28
C TYR A 262 -18.27 0.45 9.55
N LEU A 263 -18.02 -0.43 8.58
CA LEU A 263 -19.07 -1.18 7.87
C LEU A 263 -19.73 -2.28 8.72
N GLY A 264 -19.20 -2.56 9.92
CA GLY A 264 -19.64 -3.64 10.78
C GLY A 264 -19.38 -5.04 10.20
N ILE A 265 -18.48 -5.15 9.23
CA ILE A 265 -18.04 -6.42 8.63
C ILE A 265 -17.02 -7.10 9.55
N LEU A 266 -16.08 -6.33 10.07
CA LEU A 266 -15.10 -6.79 11.04
C LEU A 266 -15.63 -6.53 12.46
N ASP A 267 -15.95 -7.59 13.18
CA ASP A 267 -16.49 -7.53 14.54
C ASP A 267 -15.40 -7.88 15.57
N LEU A 268 -15.04 -6.87 16.36
CA LEU A 268 -14.03 -6.98 17.40
C LEU A 268 -14.62 -7.31 18.78
N SER A 269 -15.93 -7.45 18.95
CA SER A 269 -16.59 -7.55 20.27
C SER A 269 -16.04 -8.64 21.20
N GLU A 270 -15.57 -9.75 20.65
CA GLU A 270 -14.97 -10.88 21.38
C GLU A 270 -13.46 -10.75 21.57
N TRP A 271 -12.83 -9.81 20.86
CA TRP A 271 -11.43 -9.50 21.07
C TRP A 271 -11.32 -8.68 22.35
N GLY A 272 -10.72 -9.26 23.40
CA GLY A 272 -10.61 -8.63 24.73
C GLY A 272 -9.90 -7.26 24.78
N LYS A 273 -9.40 -6.75 23.64
CA LYS A 273 -8.78 -5.43 23.46
C LYS A 273 -9.65 -4.42 22.69
N ALA A 274 -10.86 -4.78 22.27
CA ALA A 274 -11.68 -3.97 21.35
C ALA A 274 -11.95 -2.54 21.81
N LEU A 275 -12.26 -2.34 23.09
CA LEU A 275 -12.52 -1.02 23.65
C LEU A 275 -11.28 -0.12 23.69
N ALA A 276 -10.09 -0.69 23.87
CA ALA A 276 -8.84 0.07 23.81
C ALA A 276 -8.57 0.50 22.37
N ILE A 277 -8.75 -0.41 21.43
CA ILE A 277 -8.48 -0.20 20.00
C ILE A 277 -9.38 0.86 19.40
N ILE A 278 -10.70 0.77 19.61
CA ILE A 278 -11.66 1.75 19.04
C ILE A 278 -11.33 3.19 19.47
N ASN A 279 -10.67 3.36 20.63
CA ASN A 279 -10.33 4.67 21.18
C ASN A 279 -8.86 5.07 20.98
N GLN A 280 -8.04 4.24 20.32
CA GLN A 280 -6.60 4.48 20.13
C GLN A 280 -6.23 4.44 18.64
N LEU A 281 -5.56 5.51 18.19
CA LEU A 281 -5.02 5.61 16.83
C LEU A 281 -3.69 4.85 16.69
N VAL A 282 -2.90 4.87 17.75
CA VAL A 282 -1.59 4.21 17.83
C VAL A 282 -1.74 2.94 18.63
N LEU A 283 -1.40 1.82 18.01
CA LEU A 283 -1.52 0.49 18.61
C LEU A 283 -0.14 -0.19 18.66
N PRO A 284 0.07 -1.10 19.62
CA PRO A 284 1.18 -2.04 19.57
C PRO A 284 1.23 -2.80 18.24
N ASP A 285 2.43 -3.07 17.74
CA ASP A 285 2.66 -3.75 16.46
C ASP A 285 1.90 -5.07 16.33
N ASP A 286 1.79 -5.85 17.41
CA ASP A 286 1.06 -7.12 17.42
C ASP A 286 -0.44 -6.93 17.14
N GLU A 287 -1.03 -5.83 17.61
CA GLU A 287 -2.44 -5.52 17.40
C GLU A 287 -2.71 -5.04 15.96
N VAL A 288 -1.80 -4.24 15.41
CA VAL A 288 -1.89 -3.81 14.00
C VAL A 288 -1.76 -4.99 13.06
N ILE A 289 -0.84 -5.92 13.36
CA ILE A 289 -0.69 -7.17 12.60
C ILE A 289 -1.99 -7.98 12.62
N VAL A 290 -2.65 -8.09 13.78
CA VAL A 290 -3.94 -8.80 13.91
C VAL A 290 -5.01 -8.14 13.05
N LEU A 291 -5.13 -6.80 13.10
CA LEU A 291 -6.12 -6.06 12.32
C LEU A 291 -5.89 -6.19 10.80
N ARG A 292 -4.64 -6.12 10.36
CA ARG A 292 -4.27 -6.30 8.94
C ARG A 292 -4.52 -7.73 8.46
N ALA A 293 -4.15 -8.73 9.25
CA ALA A 293 -4.46 -10.14 8.98
C ALA A 293 -5.97 -10.36 8.85
N ALA A 294 -6.76 -9.81 9.78
CA ALA A 294 -8.21 -9.89 9.74
C ALA A 294 -8.81 -9.24 8.49
N SER A 295 -8.21 -8.13 8.04
CA SER A 295 -8.64 -7.44 6.82
C SER A 295 -8.43 -8.31 5.58
N VAL A 296 -7.31 -9.02 5.47
CA VAL A 296 -7.09 -10.00 4.37
C VAL A 296 -8.16 -11.10 4.39
N CYS A 297 -8.43 -11.69 5.56
CA CYS A 297 -9.47 -12.72 5.71
C CYS A 297 -10.86 -12.21 5.31
N VAL A 298 -11.20 -10.98 5.70
CA VAL A 298 -12.48 -10.35 5.34
C VAL A 298 -12.59 -10.13 3.84
N LEU A 299 -11.55 -9.61 3.19
CA LEU A 299 -11.59 -9.36 1.74
C LEU A 299 -11.73 -10.67 0.96
N ASP A 300 -11.03 -11.73 1.35
CA ASP A 300 -11.22 -13.06 0.78
C ASP A 300 -12.66 -13.57 1.00
N ALA A 301 -13.24 -13.36 2.20
CA ALA A 301 -14.63 -13.72 2.48
C ALA A 301 -15.63 -12.94 1.61
N ILE A 302 -15.41 -11.63 1.38
CA ILE A 302 -16.23 -10.82 0.48
C ILE A 302 -16.14 -11.36 -0.95
N VAL A 303 -14.94 -11.71 -1.44
CA VAL A 303 -14.76 -12.30 -2.78
C VAL A 303 -15.47 -13.64 -2.90
N SER A 304 -15.32 -14.54 -1.91
CA SER A 304 -16.02 -15.82 -1.89
C SER A 304 -17.54 -15.62 -1.91
N ARG A 305 -18.05 -14.65 -1.14
CA ARG A 305 -19.48 -14.34 -1.08
C ARG A 305 -19.99 -13.71 -2.38
N ALA A 306 -19.23 -12.83 -3.01
CA ALA A 306 -19.54 -12.20 -4.29
C ALA A 306 -19.62 -13.21 -5.45
N LYS A 307 -18.76 -14.24 -5.43
CA LYS A 307 -18.74 -15.33 -6.43
C LYS A 307 -19.84 -16.38 -6.20
N HIS A 308 -20.33 -16.51 -4.96
CA HIS A 308 -21.36 -17.47 -4.57
C HIS A 308 -22.50 -16.78 -3.80
N PRO A 309 -23.34 -15.96 -4.48
CA PRO A 309 -24.48 -15.34 -3.83
C PRO A 309 -25.44 -16.41 -3.28
N SER A 310 -26.11 -16.10 -2.16
CA SER A 310 -27.14 -16.98 -1.60
C SER A 310 -28.22 -17.27 -2.63
N ARG A 311 -28.60 -18.54 -2.76
CA ARG A 311 -29.51 -19.11 -3.77
C ARG A 311 -30.98 -18.64 -3.74
N ASP A 312 -31.30 -17.55 -3.03
CA ASP A 312 -32.70 -17.12 -2.84
C ASP A 312 -33.21 -16.10 -3.85
N GLU A 313 -32.36 -15.63 -4.77
CA GLU A 313 -32.82 -14.82 -5.91
C GLU A 313 -33.03 -15.74 -7.12
N GLY A 314 -34.30 -15.86 -7.50
CA GLY A 314 -34.73 -16.63 -8.67
C GLY A 314 -33.94 -16.27 -9.93
N GLU A 315 -33.67 -17.30 -10.72
CA GLU A 315 -33.26 -17.26 -12.13
C GLU A 315 -32.64 -15.92 -12.57
N ILE A 316 -31.36 -15.73 -12.20
CA ILE A 316 -30.57 -14.59 -12.66
C ILE A 316 -30.48 -14.71 -14.19
N ASP A 317 -31.24 -13.86 -14.88
CA ASP A 317 -31.13 -13.60 -16.31
C ASP A 317 -29.64 -13.45 -16.67
N GLY A 318 -29.22 -13.98 -17.82
CA GLY A 318 -27.82 -14.10 -18.27
C GLY A 318 -27.06 -12.77 -18.43
N SER A 319 -27.60 -11.67 -17.92
CA SER A 319 -26.94 -10.43 -17.58
C SER A 319 -25.84 -10.64 -16.53
N VAL A 320 -24.65 -11.01 -17.03
CA VAL A 320 -23.32 -10.94 -16.43
C VAL A 320 -23.31 -10.42 -14.98
N ASN A 321 -23.29 -11.34 -14.00
CA ASN A 321 -23.01 -10.96 -12.62
C ASN A 321 -21.55 -10.48 -12.52
N TRP A 322 -21.34 -9.17 -12.67
CA TRP A 322 -20.02 -8.53 -12.64
C TRP A 322 -19.26 -8.80 -11.34
N LYS A 323 -19.97 -9.12 -10.23
CA LYS A 323 -19.39 -9.43 -8.93
C LYS A 323 -18.47 -10.68 -8.98
N ILE A 324 -18.61 -11.54 -9.99
CA ILE A 324 -17.71 -12.69 -10.21
C ILE A 324 -16.28 -12.25 -10.52
N LYS A 325 -16.11 -11.03 -11.08
CA LYS A 325 -14.79 -10.45 -11.43
C LYS A 325 -14.14 -9.72 -10.24
N VAL A 326 -14.76 -9.73 -9.06
CA VAL A 326 -14.23 -9.08 -7.87
C VAL A 326 -13.04 -9.89 -7.33
N THR A 327 -11.96 -9.20 -6.98
CA THR A 327 -10.73 -9.78 -6.43
C THR A 327 -10.36 -9.09 -5.13
N SER A 328 -9.59 -9.76 -4.25
CA SER A 328 -9.21 -9.20 -2.95
C SER A 328 -8.37 -7.93 -3.11
N CYS A 329 -7.46 -7.93 -4.09
CA CYS A 329 -6.69 -6.75 -4.45
C CYS A 329 -7.55 -5.62 -5.02
N GLY A 330 -8.53 -5.93 -5.87
CA GLY A 330 -9.45 -4.94 -6.41
C GLY A 330 -10.33 -4.31 -5.32
N LEU A 331 -10.74 -5.09 -4.31
CA LEU A 331 -11.44 -4.56 -3.14
C LEU A 331 -10.53 -3.67 -2.27
N SER A 332 -9.27 -4.04 -2.08
CA SER A 332 -8.28 -3.19 -1.38
C SER A 332 -8.16 -1.82 -2.04
N ALA A 333 -8.00 -1.82 -3.37
CA ALA A 333 -7.94 -0.60 -4.18
C ALA A 333 -9.25 0.20 -4.08
N PHE A 334 -10.39 -0.48 -4.19
CA PHE A 334 -11.72 0.13 -4.08
C PHE A 334 -11.91 0.83 -2.74
N PHE A 335 -11.57 0.20 -1.62
CA PHE A 335 -11.68 0.81 -0.30
C PHE A 335 -10.70 1.97 -0.10
N SER A 336 -9.48 1.86 -0.64
CA SER A 336 -8.52 2.97 -0.66
C SER A 336 -9.07 4.17 -1.46
N GLY A 337 -9.64 3.93 -2.63
CA GLY A 337 -10.29 4.95 -3.46
C GLY A 337 -11.49 5.60 -2.76
N LEU A 338 -12.34 4.79 -2.11
CA LEU A 338 -13.44 5.30 -1.29
C LEU A 338 -12.96 6.23 -0.16
N ALA A 339 -11.88 5.85 0.54
CA ALA A 339 -11.30 6.67 1.60
C ALA A 339 -10.76 8.01 1.10
N GLN A 340 -10.33 8.06 -0.17
CA GLN A 340 -9.87 9.27 -0.81
C GLN A 340 -11.03 10.14 -1.30
N GLU A 341 -12.05 9.58 -1.94
CA GLU A 341 -13.13 10.38 -2.54
C GLU A 341 -14.16 10.84 -1.51
N ARG A 342 -14.43 10.03 -0.49
CA ARG A 342 -15.53 10.27 0.46
C ARG A 342 -15.04 10.91 1.75
N GLY A 343 -15.60 12.07 2.07
CA GLY A 343 -15.26 12.82 3.28
C GLY A 343 -15.52 12.05 4.59
N ASP A 344 -16.57 11.23 4.65
CA ASP A 344 -16.89 10.40 5.83
C ASP A 344 -15.85 9.29 6.06
N TYR A 345 -15.36 8.66 4.99
CA TYR A 345 -14.32 7.62 5.10
C TYR A 345 -12.94 8.22 5.38
N ARG A 346 -12.67 9.43 4.89
CA ARG A 346 -11.43 10.16 5.16
C ARG A 346 -11.25 10.51 6.64
N GLN A 347 -12.35 10.66 7.37
CA GLN A 347 -12.34 10.98 8.80
C GLN A 347 -12.20 9.74 9.70
N LEU A 348 -12.21 8.54 9.13
CA LEU A 348 -12.01 7.33 9.92
C LEU A 348 -10.60 7.31 10.52
N LEU A 349 -10.53 6.90 11.79
CA LEU A 349 -9.26 6.64 12.48
C LEU A 349 -8.46 5.63 11.69
N ARG A 350 -7.14 5.79 11.60
CA ARG A 350 -6.23 4.84 10.97
C ARG A 350 -5.42 4.15 12.04
N TYR A 351 -5.43 2.82 12.05
CA TYR A 351 -4.71 2.07 13.07
C TYR A 351 -3.25 1.91 12.65
N VAL A 352 -2.37 2.62 13.36
CA VAL A 352 -0.94 2.70 13.04
C VAL A 352 -0.13 2.01 14.12
N ALA A 353 0.93 1.33 13.72
CA ALA A 353 1.88 0.68 14.62
C ALA A 353 2.69 1.74 15.37
N GLU A 354 2.99 1.49 16.65
CA GLU A 354 3.78 2.40 17.49
C GLU A 354 5.19 2.62 16.89
N GLU A 355 5.84 1.57 16.36
CA GLU A 355 7.15 1.70 15.68
C GLU A 355 7.06 2.36 14.30
N ALA A 356 5.87 2.50 13.72
CA ALA A 356 5.71 3.19 12.44
C ALA A 356 5.68 4.72 12.59
N ILE A 357 5.69 5.26 13.81
CA ILE A 357 5.58 6.71 14.10
C ILE A 357 6.97 7.37 14.30
N PHE A 358 8.07 6.62 14.16
CA PHE A 358 9.41 7.06 14.61
C PHE A 358 10.55 6.93 13.60
#